data_AF-A0A1S2YN05-F1
#
_entry.id   AF-A0A1S2YN05-F1
#
_cell.length_a   1.000
_cell.length_b   1.000
_cell.length_c   1.000
_cell.angle_alpha   90.00
_cell.angle_beta   90.00
_cell.angle_gamma   90.00
#
_symmetry.space_group_name_H-M   'P 1'
#
loop_
_entity.id
_entity.type
_entity.pdbx_description
1 polymer ?
#
loop_
_entity_poly.entity_id
_entity_poly.type
_entity_poly.pdbx_seq_one_letter_code
_entity_poly.pdbx_strand_id
1 'polypeptide(L)'
;MTYHTKLNHLGMNRISISKKKKQQSPQIEGSGSGMATITVTRENKLSLFPLLSLLCFTSIFILLSQFKNTSSSSSINTFSSIHTFQIDNKNNNFASCDYSHGKWIYDDSRVSRYDNTCKEIFKGWNCIKGNKSNGLELAKWRWKPNGCNDLTQFDPLHFLNDYTHTSIGFVGDSLNRNMFVSLFCTLRSSISDGQVKKWRPAGADRGFTFLTYNLTIAYHRTNLLARYGRWSASENGGALESFGFKEGYRVDVDVPDSTWARAASFHDILIFNTGHWWWAPSKFDPVKSPMLFFKKGEPVIPPLRPDQGLDMVLEHMISYVEERARPGAVKIFRTQSPRHFEGGDWDQGGSCQRDRPISAEQVEELFSVKNNGTNVEVRLVNEHLVKALKGSGFDILNITHLSEFRADAHPASAGGKKHDDCMHWCLPGITDTWNDLFVEHLNSIKHRS
;
A
#
# COMPACT_ATOMS: atom_id res chain seq x y z
N MET A 1 -33.59 24.95 58.42
CA MET A 1 -32.75 24.07 59.28
C MET A 1 -31.73 23.45 58.36
N THR A 2 -30.48 23.85 58.54
CA THR A 2 -29.36 23.72 57.59
C THR A 2 -28.17 23.26 58.41
N TYR A 3 -27.50 22.16 58.06
CA TYR A 3 -26.11 21.82 58.44
C TYR A 3 -25.62 20.73 57.46
N HIS A 4 -24.66 20.96 56.56
CA HIS A 4 -23.20 21.14 56.66
C HIS A 4 -22.37 19.85 56.79
N THR A 5 -21.57 19.55 55.76
CA THR A 5 -20.22 18.94 55.85
C THR A 5 -19.50 19.09 54.49
N LYS A 6 -18.70 20.15 54.33
CA LYS A 6 -17.22 20.23 54.31
C LYS A 6 -16.51 19.52 53.14
N LEU A 7 -16.14 20.34 52.15
CA LEU A 7 -15.08 20.11 51.16
C LEU A 7 -13.69 20.26 51.80
N ASN A 8 -12.71 19.47 51.34
CA ASN A 8 -11.29 19.76 51.48
C ASN A 8 -10.60 19.80 50.10
N HIS A 9 -9.90 20.90 49.88
CA HIS A 9 -9.04 21.22 48.75
C HIS A 9 -7.64 20.59 48.92
N LEU A 10 -7.04 20.13 47.81
CA LEU A 10 -5.58 20.05 47.66
C LEU A 10 -5.20 20.73 46.33
N GLY A 11 -4.46 21.83 46.46
CA GLY A 11 -4.04 22.70 45.36
C GLY A 11 -2.73 22.28 44.72
N MET A 12 -2.65 22.41 43.40
CA MET A 12 -1.42 22.39 42.61
C MET A 12 -0.74 23.77 42.67
N ASN A 13 0.50 23.82 43.13
CA ASN A 13 1.35 25.01 43.02
C ASN A 13 2.15 24.99 41.72
N ARG A 14 2.00 26.07 40.94
CA ARG A 14 2.87 26.47 39.83
C ARG A 14 4.20 26.98 40.38
N ILE A 15 5.31 26.58 39.77
CA ILE A 15 6.60 27.26 39.95
C ILE A 15 7.07 27.76 38.58
N SER A 16 7.10 29.08 38.45
CA SER A 16 7.80 29.84 37.41
C SER A 16 9.20 30.19 37.94
N ILE A 17 10.24 30.06 37.11
CA ILE A 17 11.57 30.56 37.43
C ILE A 17 12.04 31.49 36.32
N SER A 18 12.36 32.71 36.73
CA SER A 18 12.86 33.83 35.95
C SER A 18 14.38 33.74 35.74
N LYS A 19 14.81 34.32 34.62
CA LYS A 19 16.19 34.61 34.19
C LYS A 19 17.02 35.38 35.24
N LYS A 20 18.32 35.10 35.31
CA LYS A 20 19.39 36.10 35.55
C LYS A 20 20.72 35.69 34.87
N LYS A 21 21.45 36.72 34.42
CA LYS A 21 22.66 36.73 33.58
C LYS A 21 23.97 36.80 34.40
N LYS A 22 25.07 36.35 33.77
CA LYS A 22 26.42 36.96 33.60
C LYS A 22 27.63 36.53 34.46
N GLN A 23 28.73 36.29 33.70
CA GLN A 23 30.18 36.44 33.97
C GLN A 23 30.82 35.43 34.96
N GLN A 24 32.02 34.88 34.78
CA GLN A 24 33.29 35.46 34.27
C GLN A 24 34.34 34.34 33.99
N SER A 25 35.25 34.55 33.03
CA SER A 25 36.43 33.69 32.73
C SER A 25 37.56 33.85 33.76
N PRO A 26 38.59 32.97 33.69
CA PRO A 26 39.96 33.48 33.80
C PRO A 26 40.92 32.91 32.72
N GLN A 27 41.84 33.78 32.28
CA GLN A 27 43.11 33.44 31.64
C GLN A 27 44.23 33.49 32.67
N ILE A 28 45.28 32.66 32.54
CA ILE A 28 46.66 32.94 32.97
C ILE A 28 47.66 32.26 31.99
N GLU A 29 48.69 33.02 31.59
CA GLU A 29 49.81 32.70 30.70
C GLU A 29 50.95 31.89 31.37
N GLY A 30 51.89 31.35 30.58
CA GLY A 30 53.30 31.25 31.02
C GLY A 30 54.17 30.08 30.52
N SER A 31 54.91 30.32 29.44
CA SER A 31 56.35 30.02 29.20
C SER A 31 56.91 28.59 29.09
N GLY A 32 57.81 28.40 28.10
CA GLY A 32 59.06 27.62 28.28
C GLY A 32 59.21 26.34 27.45
N SER A 33 59.72 26.45 26.22
CA SER A 33 60.14 25.30 25.40
C SER A 33 61.56 24.85 25.75
N GLY A 34 61.72 23.60 26.22
CA GLY A 34 62.99 22.89 26.34
C GLY A 34 62.95 21.61 25.48
N MET A 35 63.91 21.49 24.57
CA MET A 35 64.03 20.43 23.57
C MET A 35 64.84 19.26 24.17
N ALA A 36 64.31 18.04 24.15
CA ALA A 36 65.06 16.82 24.46
C ALA A 36 64.76 15.76 23.40
N THR A 37 65.81 15.39 22.66
CA THR A 37 65.82 14.41 21.57
C THR A 37 66.00 13.02 22.17
N ILE A 38 65.07 12.10 21.92
CA ILE A 38 65.24 10.66 22.23
C ILE A 38 65.37 9.92 20.89
N THR A 39 66.55 9.35 20.65
CA THR A 39 66.85 8.44 19.55
C THR A 39 66.40 7.03 19.91
N VAL A 40 65.51 6.44 19.11
CA VAL A 40 65.17 5.00 19.14
C VAL A 40 65.65 4.36 17.83
N THR A 41 66.59 3.42 17.94
CA THR A 41 67.05 2.57 16.85
C THR A 41 66.00 1.51 16.52
N ARG A 42 65.63 1.39 15.24
CA ARG A 42 64.67 0.39 14.73
C ARG A 42 65.45 -0.74 14.04
N GLU A 43 65.40 -1.95 14.59
CA GLU A 43 65.83 -3.15 13.89
C GLU A 43 64.75 -3.59 12.87
N ASN A 44 65.17 -3.84 11.63
CA ASN A 44 64.31 -4.33 10.57
C ASN A 44 64.13 -5.85 10.66
N LYS A 45 62.96 -6.32 11.11
CA LYS A 45 62.48 -7.68 10.81
C LYS A 45 61.57 -7.65 9.60
N LEU A 46 61.98 -8.34 8.53
CA LEU A 46 61.21 -8.51 7.31
C LEU A 46 60.01 -9.45 7.60
N SER A 47 58.79 -8.93 7.46
CA SER A 47 57.56 -9.70 7.70
C SER A 47 57.23 -10.59 6.50
N LEU A 48 57.11 -11.92 6.72
CA LEU A 48 56.71 -12.92 5.71
C LEU A 48 55.20 -12.92 5.39
N PHE A 49 54.39 -12.09 6.06
CA PHE A 49 52.94 -12.08 5.90
C PHE A 49 52.39 -11.71 4.49
N PRO A 50 52.98 -10.77 3.72
CA PRO A 50 52.39 -10.38 2.43
C PRO A 50 52.59 -11.44 1.34
N LEU A 51 53.62 -12.28 1.45
CA LEU A 51 53.90 -13.37 0.51
C LEU A 51 52.91 -14.54 0.65
N LEU A 52 52.50 -14.85 1.89
CA LEU A 52 51.54 -15.92 2.16
C LEU A 52 50.11 -15.54 1.68
N SER A 53 49.75 -14.26 1.81
CA SER A 53 48.48 -13.72 1.31
C SER A 53 48.36 -13.87 -0.21
N LEU A 54 49.43 -13.52 -0.95
CA LEU A 54 49.42 -13.57 -2.41
C LEU A 54 49.27 -14.99 -2.97
N LEU A 55 49.87 -15.99 -2.30
CA LEU A 55 49.77 -17.41 -2.67
C LEU A 55 48.36 -17.99 -2.45
N CYS A 56 47.63 -17.50 -1.45
CA CYS A 56 46.24 -17.91 -1.22
C CYS A 56 45.29 -17.35 -2.30
N PHE A 57 45.50 -16.11 -2.75
CA PHE A 57 44.66 -15.51 -3.79
C PHE A 57 44.85 -16.14 -5.18
N THR A 58 46.07 -16.56 -5.53
CA THR A 58 46.33 -17.23 -6.81
C THR A 58 45.75 -18.65 -6.86
N SER A 59 45.73 -19.37 -5.74
CA SER A 59 45.13 -20.71 -5.62
C SER A 59 43.61 -20.69 -5.86
N ILE A 60 42.91 -19.70 -5.31
CA ILE A 60 41.45 -19.55 -5.48
C ILE A 60 41.08 -19.25 -6.94
N PHE A 61 41.88 -18.42 -7.63
CA PHE A 61 41.66 -18.11 -9.04
C PHE A 61 41.86 -19.31 -9.98
N ILE A 62 42.82 -20.20 -9.67
CA ILE A 62 43.07 -21.41 -10.45
C ILE A 62 41.94 -22.44 -10.24
N LEU A 63 41.41 -22.56 -9.02
CA LEU A 63 40.25 -23.41 -8.71
C LEU A 63 38.98 -22.94 -9.44
N LEU A 64 38.71 -21.63 -9.49
CA LEU A 64 37.53 -21.08 -10.20
C LEU A 64 37.65 -21.17 -11.73
N SER A 65 38.87 -21.20 -12.27
CA SER A 65 39.15 -21.39 -13.70
C SER A 65 38.81 -22.82 -14.17
N GLN A 66 38.98 -23.82 -13.31
CA GLN A 66 38.73 -25.24 -13.62
C GLN A 66 37.23 -25.60 -13.67
N PHE A 67 36.34 -24.77 -13.11
CA PHE A 67 34.88 -24.99 -13.13
C PHE A 67 34.15 -24.37 -14.33
N LYS A 68 34.86 -23.69 -15.25
CA LYS A 68 34.23 -23.02 -16.40
C LYS A 68 34.08 -23.87 -17.66
N ASN A 69 34.56 -25.12 -17.67
CA ASN A 69 34.49 -25.99 -18.85
C ASN A 69 33.73 -27.30 -18.56
N THR A 70 32.40 -27.22 -18.47
CA THR A 70 31.51 -28.34 -18.83
C THR A 70 30.17 -27.77 -19.34
N SER A 71 30.16 -27.28 -20.58
CA SER A 71 28.92 -27.00 -21.31
C SER A 71 28.65 -28.18 -22.25
N SER A 72 27.94 -29.21 -21.76
CA SER A 72 27.30 -30.20 -22.62
C SER A 72 25.99 -29.62 -23.13
N SER A 73 25.88 -29.43 -24.44
CA SER A 73 24.64 -29.05 -25.11
C SER A 73 23.65 -30.22 -25.07
N SER A 74 22.49 -29.98 -24.49
CA SER A 74 21.31 -30.80 -24.72
C SER A 74 20.17 -29.87 -25.15
N SER A 75 19.87 -29.94 -26.44
CA SER A 75 18.74 -29.33 -27.10
C SER A 75 17.45 -29.79 -26.44
N ILE A 76 16.77 -28.91 -25.71
CA ILE A 76 15.41 -29.15 -25.24
C ILE A 76 14.51 -28.20 -25.99
N ASN A 77 13.61 -28.81 -26.76
CA ASN A 77 12.62 -28.17 -27.59
C ASN A 77 11.80 -27.14 -26.81
N THR A 78 11.64 -25.98 -27.44
CA THR A 78 10.67 -24.94 -27.15
C THR A 78 9.28 -25.54 -26.90
N PHE A 79 8.82 -25.44 -25.65
CA PHE A 79 7.39 -25.46 -25.32
C PHE A 79 7.08 -24.23 -24.47
N SER A 80 6.76 -23.15 -25.17
CA SER A 80 6.25 -21.90 -24.60
C SER A 80 4.80 -22.09 -24.17
N SER A 81 4.55 -22.77 -23.05
CA SER A 81 3.21 -22.79 -22.44
C SER A 81 3.05 -21.57 -21.54
N ILE A 82 2.75 -20.42 -22.15
CA ILE A 82 2.06 -19.33 -21.46
C ILE A 82 0.63 -19.84 -21.25
N HIS A 83 0.30 -20.29 -20.05
CA HIS A 83 -1.09 -20.52 -19.67
C HIS A 83 -1.78 -19.15 -19.51
N THR A 84 -2.18 -18.57 -20.64
CA THR A 84 -3.25 -17.59 -20.69
C THR A 84 -4.50 -18.36 -20.29
N PHE A 85 -5.02 -18.13 -19.07
CA PHE A 85 -6.35 -18.60 -18.72
C PHE A 85 -7.36 -17.77 -19.53
N GLN A 86 -7.61 -18.17 -20.76
CA GLN A 86 -8.81 -17.73 -21.49
C GLN A 86 -10.01 -18.41 -20.83
N ILE A 87 -10.83 -17.60 -20.17
CA ILE A 87 -12.20 -18.00 -19.84
C ILE A 87 -12.95 -18.02 -21.18
N ASP A 88 -13.08 -19.22 -21.76
CA ASP A 88 -13.88 -19.45 -22.96
C ASP A 88 -15.36 -19.28 -22.62
N ASN A 89 -15.86 -18.05 -22.70
CA ASN A 89 -17.28 -17.75 -22.75
C ASN A 89 -17.70 -17.61 -24.22
N LYS A 90 -17.93 -18.76 -24.88
CA LYS A 90 -18.71 -18.81 -26.11
C LYS A 90 -20.19 -18.64 -25.78
N ASN A 91 -20.69 -17.41 -25.90
CA ASN A 91 -22.05 -17.10 -26.34
C ASN A 91 -22.11 -15.61 -26.73
N ASN A 92 -22.35 -15.33 -28.01
CA ASN A 92 -22.50 -13.98 -28.54
C ASN A 92 -23.85 -13.38 -28.12
N ASN A 93 -23.82 -12.37 -27.26
CA ASN A 93 -24.60 -11.13 -27.33
C ASN A 93 -24.00 -10.12 -26.32
N PHE A 94 -23.34 -9.06 -26.85
CA PHE A 94 -22.55 -8.04 -26.14
C PHE A 94 -21.38 -8.59 -25.28
N ALA A 95 -20.23 -8.84 -25.92
CA ALA A 95 -19.02 -9.15 -25.18
C ALA A 95 -18.63 -7.96 -24.29
N SER A 96 -18.74 -8.14 -22.97
CA SER A 96 -18.18 -7.23 -21.96
C SER A 96 -16.70 -6.98 -22.27
N CYS A 97 -16.28 -5.71 -22.33
CA CYS A 97 -14.89 -5.37 -22.60
C CYS A 97 -13.96 -5.88 -21.49
N ASP A 98 -12.81 -6.43 -21.87
CA ASP A 98 -11.71 -6.69 -20.95
C ASP A 98 -10.80 -5.46 -20.82
N TYR A 99 -10.88 -4.81 -19.65
CA TYR A 99 -10.05 -3.63 -19.36
C TYR A 99 -8.68 -3.95 -18.78
N SER A 100 -8.34 -5.22 -18.57
CA SER A 100 -7.13 -5.63 -17.86
C SER A 100 -5.84 -5.37 -18.63
N HIS A 101 -5.90 -5.32 -19.97
CA HIS A 101 -4.75 -5.09 -20.84
C HIS A 101 -5.01 -3.96 -21.84
N GLY A 102 -4.00 -3.14 -22.10
CA GLY A 102 -4.17 -1.93 -22.89
C GLY A 102 -2.94 -1.04 -22.85
N LYS A 103 -3.13 0.23 -23.19
CA LYS A 103 -2.08 1.24 -23.14
C LYS A 103 -2.61 2.60 -22.69
N TRP A 104 -1.74 3.39 -22.09
CA TRP A 104 -2.03 4.78 -21.78
C TRP A 104 -1.84 5.66 -23.02
N ILE A 105 -2.82 6.51 -23.28
CA ILE A 105 -2.80 7.50 -24.34
C ILE A 105 -2.90 8.87 -23.69
N TYR A 106 -1.97 9.75 -24.02
CA TYR A 106 -2.03 11.14 -23.60
C TYR A 106 -3.06 11.88 -24.45
N ASP A 107 -3.97 12.59 -23.81
CA ASP A 107 -5.07 13.30 -24.47
C ASP A 107 -5.16 14.73 -23.93
N ASP A 108 -4.65 15.68 -24.71
CA ASP A 108 -4.61 17.10 -24.30
C ASP A 108 -5.99 17.75 -24.21
N SER A 109 -7.02 17.12 -24.82
CA SER A 109 -8.40 17.57 -24.72
C SER A 109 -9.10 17.10 -23.44
N ARG A 110 -8.50 16.14 -22.72
CA ARG A 110 -9.10 15.56 -21.52
C ARG A 110 -9.06 16.56 -20.35
N VAL A 111 -10.21 16.79 -19.76
CA VAL A 111 -10.39 17.71 -18.62
C VAL A 111 -10.54 16.90 -17.32
N SER A 112 -9.90 17.40 -16.26
CA SER A 112 -10.08 16.83 -14.92
C SER A 112 -11.48 17.14 -14.39
N ARG A 113 -12.13 16.15 -13.75
CA ARG A 113 -13.49 16.32 -13.18
C ARG A 113 -13.50 17.22 -11.94
N TYR A 114 -12.36 17.42 -11.31
CA TYR A 114 -12.20 18.28 -10.14
C TYR A 114 -10.78 18.85 -10.10
N ASP A 115 -10.60 19.93 -9.34
CA ASP A 115 -9.31 20.59 -9.20
C ASP A 115 -8.61 20.25 -7.88
N ASN A 116 -7.44 20.86 -7.66
CA ASN A 116 -6.65 20.67 -6.45
C ASN A 116 -7.22 21.34 -5.19
N THR A 117 -8.41 21.96 -5.25
CA THR A 117 -9.03 22.67 -4.12
C THR A 117 -9.97 21.78 -3.30
N CYS A 118 -10.31 20.59 -3.80
CA CYS A 118 -11.14 19.63 -3.06
C CYS A 118 -10.53 19.32 -1.68
N LYS A 119 -11.27 19.66 -0.61
CA LYS A 119 -10.77 19.66 0.78
C LYS A 119 -10.43 18.27 1.32
N GLU A 120 -10.95 17.20 0.70
CA GLU A 120 -10.67 15.83 1.12
C GLU A 120 -9.36 15.26 0.56
N ILE A 121 -8.76 15.93 -0.44
CA ILE A 121 -7.42 15.58 -0.92
C ILE A 121 -6.42 15.76 0.22
N PHE A 122 -5.79 14.65 0.64
CA PHE A 122 -4.72 14.71 1.62
C PHE A 122 -3.56 15.54 1.07
N LYS A 123 -2.93 16.38 1.91
CA LYS A 123 -1.83 17.27 1.49
C LYS A 123 -0.74 16.53 0.70
N GLY A 124 -0.37 15.33 1.14
CA GLY A 124 0.66 14.53 0.48
C GLY A 124 0.26 13.90 -0.87
N TRP A 125 -1.02 13.95 -1.25
CA TRP A 125 -1.54 13.48 -2.55
C TRP A 125 -1.86 14.65 -3.50
N ASN A 126 -1.84 15.89 -3.00
CA ASN A 126 -2.14 17.07 -3.79
C ASN A 126 -0.91 17.55 -4.57
N CYS A 127 -0.58 16.84 -5.65
CA CYS A 127 0.66 17.08 -6.39
C CYS A 127 0.69 18.42 -7.14
N ILE A 128 -0.48 18.92 -7.56
CA ILE A 128 -0.59 20.27 -8.14
C ILE A 128 -0.23 21.31 -7.08
N LYS A 129 -0.80 21.23 -5.87
CA LYS A 129 -0.45 22.15 -4.77
C LYS A 129 0.98 21.93 -4.24
N GLY A 130 1.50 20.71 -4.38
CA GLY A 130 2.88 20.34 -4.08
C GLY A 130 3.88 20.77 -5.15
N ASN A 131 3.44 21.47 -6.21
CA ASN A 131 4.27 21.92 -7.34
C ASN A 131 5.04 20.78 -8.03
N LYS A 132 4.46 19.58 -8.11
CA LYS A 132 5.03 18.50 -8.93
C LYS A 132 4.95 18.93 -10.40
N SER A 133 6.08 18.81 -11.12
CA SER A 133 6.25 19.32 -12.49
C SER A 133 5.19 18.83 -13.48
N ASN A 134 4.82 17.56 -13.42
CA ASN A 134 3.80 16.94 -14.28
C ASN A 134 2.41 16.86 -13.62
N GLY A 135 2.18 17.51 -12.47
CA GLY A 135 0.96 17.34 -11.67
C GLY A 135 -0.34 17.66 -12.40
N LEU A 136 -0.35 18.69 -13.26
CA LEU A 136 -1.51 19.06 -14.09
C LEU A 136 -1.74 18.06 -15.24
N GLU A 137 -0.69 17.40 -15.71
CA GLU A 137 -0.70 16.50 -16.86
C GLU A 137 -1.20 15.10 -16.50
N LEU A 138 -1.20 14.74 -15.21
CA LEU A 138 -1.55 13.39 -14.75
C LEU A 138 -2.99 12.97 -15.14
N ALA A 139 -3.92 13.92 -15.11
CA ALA A 139 -5.33 13.70 -15.45
C ALA A 139 -5.59 13.62 -16.97
N LYS A 140 -4.62 14.00 -17.81
CA LYS A 140 -4.74 13.97 -19.28
C LYS A 140 -4.47 12.60 -19.90
N TRP A 141 -3.90 11.68 -19.14
CA TRP A 141 -3.67 10.31 -19.59
C TRP A 141 -4.96 9.49 -19.48
N ARG A 142 -5.36 8.80 -20.54
CA ARG A 142 -6.51 7.87 -20.58
C ARG A 142 -6.12 6.45 -20.91
N TRP A 143 -6.85 5.49 -20.37
CA TRP A 143 -6.61 4.07 -20.61
C TRP A 143 -7.37 3.60 -21.84
N LYS A 144 -6.65 3.04 -22.81
CA LYS A 144 -7.21 2.38 -23.98
C LYS A 144 -7.01 0.86 -23.85
N PRO A 145 -8.04 0.09 -23.46
CA PRO A 145 -7.99 -1.37 -23.48
C PRO A 145 -7.76 -1.94 -24.90
N ASN A 146 -7.17 -3.12 -24.96
CA ASN A 146 -6.98 -3.84 -26.22
C ASN A 146 -8.32 -4.42 -26.72
N GLY A 147 -8.65 -4.19 -27.99
CA GLY A 147 -9.84 -4.79 -28.60
C GLY A 147 -11.18 -4.18 -28.19
N CYS A 148 -11.16 -3.06 -27.44
CA CYS A 148 -12.36 -2.34 -27.05
C CYS A 148 -12.28 -0.84 -27.39
N ASN A 149 -13.40 -0.16 -27.21
CA ASN A 149 -13.42 1.29 -27.14
C ASN A 149 -12.68 1.80 -25.89
N ASP A 150 -12.31 3.08 -25.94
CA ASP A 150 -11.63 3.73 -24.83
C ASP A 150 -12.46 3.66 -23.54
N LEU A 151 -11.80 3.49 -22.39
CA LEU A 151 -12.47 3.63 -21.10
C LEU A 151 -12.90 5.09 -20.92
N THR A 152 -14.20 5.33 -20.99
CA THR A 152 -14.77 6.67 -20.89
C THR A 152 -14.80 7.17 -19.46
N GLN A 153 -14.61 8.48 -19.27
CA GLN A 153 -14.88 9.11 -17.98
C GLN A 153 -16.36 8.97 -17.65
N PHE A 154 -16.68 8.40 -16.48
CA PHE A 154 -18.07 8.39 -16.03
C PHE A 154 -18.55 9.82 -15.77
N ASP A 155 -19.84 10.07 -16.06
CA ASP A 155 -20.52 11.31 -15.74
C ASP A 155 -20.93 11.30 -14.25
N PRO A 156 -20.47 12.26 -13.44
CA PRO A 156 -20.75 12.29 -12.01
C PRO A 156 -22.22 12.52 -11.66
N LEU A 157 -22.97 13.29 -12.47
CA LEU A 157 -24.40 13.49 -12.25
C LEU A 157 -25.19 12.23 -12.62
N HIS A 158 -24.82 11.56 -13.71
CA HIS A 158 -25.43 10.29 -14.08
C HIS A 158 -25.19 9.25 -12.98
N PHE A 159 -23.96 9.14 -12.46
CA PHE A 159 -23.66 8.27 -11.33
C PHE A 159 -24.52 8.60 -10.10
N LEU A 160 -24.66 9.88 -9.74
CA LEU A 160 -25.49 10.28 -8.59
C LEU A 160 -26.96 9.88 -8.77
N ASN A 161 -27.51 10.01 -9.99
CA ASN A 161 -28.87 9.58 -10.32
C ASN A 161 -29.04 8.05 -10.28
N ASP A 162 -28.10 7.33 -10.88
CA ASP A 162 -28.14 5.87 -11.04
C ASP A 162 -27.97 5.09 -9.73
N TYR A 163 -27.33 5.72 -8.75
CA TYR A 163 -27.06 5.14 -7.43
C TYR A 163 -27.77 5.93 -6.33
N THR A 164 -28.95 6.49 -6.63
CA THR A 164 -29.84 7.02 -5.61
C THR A 164 -30.15 5.94 -4.56
N HIS A 165 -30.32 6.36 -3.30
CA HIS A 165 -30.63 5.47 -2.18
C HIS A 165 -29.60 4.36 -1.91
N THR A 166 -28.39 4.50 -2.42
CA THR A 166 -27.33 3.47 -2.30
C THR A 166 -26.31 3.85 -1.23
N SER A 167 -25.71 2.85 -0.59
CA SER A 167 -24.56 3.02 0.29
C SER A 167 -23.35 2.24 -0.22
N ILE A 168 -22.21 2.92 -0.41
CA ILE A 168 -20.96 2.36 -0.94
C ILE A 168 -19.88 2.40 0.15
N GLY A 169 -19.32 1.25 0.50
CA GLY A 169 -18.28 1.11 1.51
C GLY A 169 -16.93 0.69 0.91
N PHE A 170 -15.93 1.57 0.99
CA PHE A 170 -14.53 1.25 0.71
C PHE A 170 -13.89 0.67 1.97
N VAL A 171 -13.48 -0.59 1.95
CA VAL A 171 -12.93 -1.30 3.11
C VAL A 171 -11.48 -1.70 2.81
N GLY A 172 -10.52 -1.21 3.57
CA GLY A 172 -9.13 -1.58 3.31
C GLY A 172 -8.10 -0.54 3.74
N ASP A 173 -6.96 -0.58 3.08
CA ASP A 173 -5.81 0.26 3.42
C ASP A 173 -5.91 1.68 2.84
N SER A 174 -4.82 2.44 2.95
CA SER A 174 -4.77 3.84 2.50
C SER A 174 -4.98 4.03 1.00
N LEU A 175 -4.90 2.98 0.17
CA LEU A 175 -5.11 3.07 -1.27
C LEU A 175 -6.60 2.98 -1.61
N ASN A 176 -7.41 2.29 -0.80
CA ASN A 176 -8.85 2.45 -0.87
C ASN A 176 -9.29 3.83 -0.41
N ARG A 177 -8.61 4.44 0.58
CA ARG A 177 -8.82 5.86 0.90
C ARG A 177 -8.50 6.75 -0.29
N ASN A 178 -7.43 6.47 -1.03
CA ASN A 178 -7.02 7.25 -2.20
C ASN A 178 -8.12 7.25 -3.29
N MET A 179 -8.67 6.07 -3.58
CA MET A 179 -9.78 5.88 -4.53
C MET A 179 -11.09 6.52 -4.05
N PHE A 180 -11.44 6.33 -2.77
CA PHE A 180 -12.59 6.95 -2.12
C PHE A 180 -12.56 8.48 -2.22
N VAL A 181 -11.39 9.11 -1.95
CA VAL A 181 -11.25 10.56 -2.03
C VAL A 181 -11.40 11.06 -3.46
N SER A 182 -10.84 10.33 -4.44
CA SER A 182 -11.02 10.63 -5.87
C SER A 182 -12.51 10.58 -6.29
N LEU A 183 -13.24 9.54 -5.86
CA LEU A 183 -14.68 9.43 -6.13
C LEU A 183 -15.44 10.59 -5.46
N PHE A 184 -15.18 10.84 -4.18
CA PHE A 184 -15.79 11.94 -3.45
C PHE A 184 -15.58 13.29 -4.16
N CYS A 185 -14.35 13.63 -4.54
CA CYS A 185 -14.04 14.90 -5.19
C CYS A 185 -14.71 15.00 -6.57
N THR A 186 -14.77 13.89 -7.32
CA THR A 186 -15.46 13.82 -8.60
C THR A 186 -16.97 14.07 -8.47
N LEU A 187 -17.63 13.44 -7.49
CA LEU A 187 -19.07 13.65 -7.29
C LEU A 187 -19.37 15.01 -6.66
N ARG A 188 -18.47 15.52 -5.82
CA ARG A 188 -18.66 16.81 -5.15
C ARG A 188 -18.56 17.99 -6.12
N SER A 189 -17.73 17.89 -7.16
CA SER A 189 -17.55 18.97 -8.14
C SER A 189 -18.77 19.19 -9.03
N SER A 190 -19.66 18.21 -9.17
CA SER A 190 -20.85 18.30 -10.02
C SER A 190 -22.10 18.82 -9.31
N ILE A 191 -22.00 19.19 -8.03
CA ILE A 191 -23.15 19.62 -7.22
C ILE A 191 -22.87 20.90 -6.44
N SER A 192 -23.92 21.63 -6.09
CA SER A 192 -23.86 22.87 -5.32
C SER A 192 -23.40 22.65 -3.87
N ASP A 193 -22.89 23.71 -3.26
CA ASP A 193 -22.54 23.73 -1.85
C ASP A 193 -23.77 23.41 -0.96
N GLY A 194 -23.52 22.80 0.21
CA GLY A 194 -24.57 22.40 1.14
C GLY A 194 -25.30 21.10 0.80
N GLN A 195 -25.08 20.52 -0.39
CA GLN A 195 -25.69 19.26 -0.82
C GLN A 195 -24.98 17.99 -0.30
N VAL A 196 -23.95 18.16 0.54
CA VAL A 196 -23.16 17.06 1.10
C VAL A 196 -23.06 17.19 2.61
N LYS A 197 -23.41 16.12 3.32
CA LYS A 197 -23.28 16.01 4.77
C LYS A 197 -22.19 15.01 5.11
N LYS A 198 -21.25 15.39 5.99
CA LYS A 198 -20.28 14.43 6.56
C LYS A 198 -21.00 13.48 7.52
N TRP A 199 -20.88 12.18 7.29
CA TRP A 199 -21.46 11.15 8.13
C TRP A 199 -20.66 9.87 8.04
N ARG A 200 -20.36 9.23 9.17
CA ARG A 200 -19.47 8.08 9.29
C ARG A 200 -20.24 6.86 9.79
N PRO A 201 -21.04 6.21 8.93
CA PRO A 201 -21.81 5.05 9.33
C PRO A 201 -20.91 3.85 9.63
N ALA A 202 -21.47 2.85 10.33
CA ALA A 202 -20.87 1.52 10.47
C ALA A 202 -19.39 1.44 10.95
N GLY A 203 -18.89 2.47 11.64
CA GLY A 203 -17.49 2.53 12.12
C GLY A 203 -16.50 3.15 11.13
N ALA A 204 -16.98 3.77 10.06
CA ALA A 204 -16.14 4.38 9.03
C ALA A 204 -15.21 5.49 9.58
N ASP A 205 -13.98 5.53 9.07
CA ASP A 205 -13.01 6.61 9.32
C ASP A 205 -13.45 7.91 8.60
N ARG A 206 -14.04 7.76 7.41
CA ARG A 206 -14.58 8.86 6.60
C ARG A 206 -15.89 8.45 5.96
N GLY A 207 -16.75 9.43 5.71
CA GLY A 207 -17.97 9.20 4.95
C GLY A 207 -18.77 10.47 4.72
N PHE A 208 -19.55 10.43 3.66
CA PHE A 208 -20.34 11.56 3.16
C PHE A 208 -21.65 11.06 2.56
N THR A 209 -22.72 11.80 2.80
CA THR A 209 -24.03 11.61 2.19
C THR A 209 -24.32 12.76 1.24
N PHE A 210 -24.59 12.43 -0.02
CA PHE A 210 -25.08 13.34 -1.04
C PHE A 210 -26.60 13.44 -0.88
N LEU A 211 -27.06 14.55 -0.31
CA LEU A 211 -28.39 14.65 0.32
C LEU A 211 -29.54 14.46 -0.66
N THR A 212 -29.51 15.13 -1.81
CA THR A 212 -30.55 15.03 -2.86
C THR A 212 -30.72 13.61 -3.38
N TYR A 213 -29.62 12.85 -3.46
CA TYR A 213 -29.61 11.50 -4.02
C TYR A 213 -29.77 10.41 -2.95
N ASN A 214 -29.66 10.79 -1.67
CA ASN A 214 -29.52 9.85 -0.55
C ASN A 214 -28.45 8.77 -0.81
N LEU A 215 -27.37 9.15 -1.50
CA LEU A 215 -26.21 8.30 -1.76
C LEU A 215 -25.20 8.53 -0.65
N THR A 216 -24.73 7.46 0.00
CA THR A 216 -23.66 7.54 0.98
C THR A 216 -22.42 6.81 0.50
N ILE A 217 -21.25 7.45 0.59
CA ILE A 217 -19.96 6.79 0.41
C ILE A 217 -19.20 6.83 1.73
N ALA A 218 -18.58 5.71 2.12
CA ALA A 218 -17.82 5.59 3.35
C ALA A 218 -16.50 4.85 3.13
N TYR A 219 -15.51 5.17 3.96
CA TYR A 219 -14.22 4.49 4.00
C TYR A 219 -13.95 3.92 5.39
N HIS A 220 -13.74 2.61 5.45
CA HIS A 220 -13.39 1.84 6.62
C HIS A 220 -11.92 1.44 6.55
N ARG A 221 -11.11 2.02 7.44
CA ARG A 221 -9.68 1.78 7.46
C ARG A 221 -9.35 0.47 8.14
N THR A 222 -8.83 -0.49 7.39
CA THR A 222 -8.26 -1.73 7.92
C THR A 222 -7.15 -2.22 7.00
N ASN A 223 -5.91 -2.31 7.50
CA ASN A 223 -4.79 -2.64 6.62
C ASN A 223 -4.70 -4.14 6.30
N LEU A 224 -5.09 -4.99 7.26
CA LEU A 224 -5.01 -6.44 7.15
C LEU A 224 -6.37 -7.11 7.00
N LEU A 225 -7.49 -6.39 7.04
CA LEU A 225 -8.88 -6.91 7.13
C LEU A 225 -9.17 -7.69 8.42
N ALA A 226 -8.20 -8.37 9.01
CA ALA A 226 -8.29 -9.03 10.31
C ALA A 226 -7.97 -8.07 11.47
N ARG A 227 -8.52 -8.38 12.66
CA ARG A 227 -8.13 -7.74 13.92
C ARG A 227 -6.66 -8.01 14.17
N TYR A 228 -5.91 -6.95 14.47
CA TYR A 228 -4.50 -7.07 14.82
C TYR A 228 -4.07 -6.09 15.92
N GLY A 229 -3.01 -6.43 16.63
CA GLY A 229 -2.49 -5.62 17.73
C GLY A 229 -1.14 -6.10 18.23
N ARG A 230 -0.51 -5.34 19.13
CA ARG A 230 0.75 -5.76 19.77
C ARG A 230 0.52 -7.04 20.58
N TRP A 231 1.49 -7.95 20.50
CA TRP A 231 1.57 -9.15 21.31
C TRP A 231 2.92 -9.15 22.04
N SER A 232 2.91 -9.63 23.28
CA SER A 232 4.09 -9.82 24.12
C SER A 232 3.97 -11.15 24.85
N ALA A 233 5.11 -11.82 25.04
CA ALA A 233 5.18 -13.08 25.74
C ALA A 233 4.59 -12.99 27.15
N SER A 234 3.96 -14.07 27.59
CA SER A 234 3.52 -14.24 28.97
C SER A 234 4.68 -14.70 29.85
N GLU A 235 4.73 -14.24 31.10
CA GLU A 235 5.68 -14.75 32.10
C GLU A 235 5.50 -16.25 32.38
N ASN A 236 4.28 -16.76 32.18
CA ASN A 236 3.97 -18.19 32.35
C ASN A 236 4.39 -19.06 31.17
N GLY A 237 4.96 -18.44 30.12
CA GLY A 237 5.27 -19.10 28.85
C GLY A 237 4.02 -19.46 28.04
N GLY A 238 4.25 -20.10 26.90
CA GLY A 238 3.22 -20.47 25.95
C GLY A 238 3.79 -21.10 24.68
N ALA A 239 2.92 -21.44 23.74
CA ALA A 239 3.36 -22.10 22.51
C ALA A 239 4.34 -21.22 21.72
N LEU A 240 4.06 -19.94 21.54
CA LEU A 240 4.93 -19.02 20.78
C LEU A 240 6.27 -18.76 21.49
N GLU A 241 6.26 -18.68 22.82
CA GLU A 241 7.45 -18.54 23.65
C GLU A 241 8.38 -19.75 23.51
N SER A 242 7.83 -20.95 23.34
CA SER A 242 8.63 -22.16 23.08
C SER A 242 9.36 -22.12 21.72
N PHE A 243 8.87 -21.32 20.76
CA PHE A 243 9.56 -21.00 19.51
C PHE A 243 10.49 -19.77 19.63
N GLY A 244 10.63 -19.19 20.83
CA GLY A 244 11.53 -18.08 21.11
C GLY A 244 10.96 -16.68 20.84
N PHE A 245 9.67 -16.54 20.52
CA PHE A 245 9.05 -15.22 20.35
C PHE A 245 8.87 -14.52 21.69
N LYS A 246 9.29 -13.25 21.76
CA LYS A 246 9.15 -12.39 22.95
C LYS A 246 8.13 -11.29 22.76
N GLU A 247 8.00 -10.80 21.54
CA GLU A 247 7.05 -9.77 21.13
C GLU A 247 6.70 -9.94 19.65
N GLY A 248 5.64 -9.27 19.21
CA GLY A 248 5.19 -9.31 17.82
C GLY A 248 3.86 -8.60 17.64
N TYR A 249 3.19 -8.95 16.54
CA TYR A 249 1.84 -8.47 16.24
C TYR A 249 0.91 -9.67 16.11
N ARG A 250 -0.02 -9.80 17.07
CA ARG A 250 -1.12 -10.76 16.97
C ARG A 250 -2.04 -10.36 15.82
N VAL A 251 -2.34 -11.31 14.95
CA VAL A 251 -3.33 -11.19 13.87
C VAL A 251 -4.33 -12.33 14.03
N ASP A 252 -5.57 -12.00 14.38
CA ASP A 252 -6.65 -12.99 14.53
C ASP A 252 -7.30 -13.25 13.17
N VAL A 253 -6.90 -14.33 12.51
CA VAL A 253 -7.23 -14.57 11.09
C VAL A 253 -8.73 -14.74 10.83
N ASP A 254 -9.48 -15.16 11.85
CA ASP A 254 -10.91 -15.44 11.82
C ASP A 254 -11.77 -14.35 12.48
N VAL A 255 -11.17 -13.21 12.87
CA VAL A 255 -11.88 -12.09 13.49
C VAL A 255 -11.71 -10.84 12.63
N PRO A 256 -12.79 -10.30 12.04
CA PRO A 256 -12.69 -9.05 11.29
C PRO A 256 -12.33 -7.90 12.22
N ASP A 257 -11.55 -6.94 11.71
CA ASP A 257 -11.28 -5.72 12.45
C ASP A 257 -12.59 -4.93 12.73
N SER A 258 -12.73 -4.42 13.95
CA SER A 258 -13.96 -3.78 14.42
C SER A 258 -14.32 -2.49 13.66
N THR A 259 -13.33 -1.87 13.00
CA THR A 259 -13.53 -0.66 12.17
C THR A 259 -14.37 -0.90 10.92
N TRP A 260 -14.49 -2.15 10.46
CA TRP A 260 -15.26 -2.49 9.26
C TRP A 260 -16.22 -3.67 9.44
N ALA A 261 -16.19 -4.40 10.56
CA ALA A 261 -17.03 -5.57 10.77
C ALA A 261 -18.54 -5.33 10.48
N ARG A 262 -19.05 -4.10 10.69
CA ARG A 262 -20.44 -3.73 10.39
C ARG A 262 -20.69 -3.21 8.97
N ALA A 263 -19.64 -2.96 8.20
CA ALA A 263 -19.73 -2.47 6.82
C ALA A 263 -20.50 -3.46 5.93
N ALA A 264 -20.22 -4.77 6.08
CA ALA A 264 -20.84 -5.83 5.27
C ALA A 264 -22.38 -5.78 5.31
N SER A 265 -22.96 -5.65 6.51
CA SER A 265 -24.41 -5.59 6.70
C SER A 265 -25.03 -4.21 6.42
N PHE A 266 -24.22 -3.18 6.23
CA PHE A 266 -24.67 -1.80 6.12
C PHE A 266 -24.70 -1.29 4.67
N HIS A 267 -23.68 -1.61 3.87
CA HIS A 267 -23.54 -1.10 2.51
C HIS A 267 -24.16 -2.03 1.46
N ASP A 268 -24.64 -1.43 0.37
CA ASP A 268 -25.19 -2.13 -0.78
C ASP A 268 -24.08 -2.47 -1.80
N ILE A 269 -23.00 -1.67 -1.81
CA ILE A 269 -21.80 -1.92 -2.61
C ILE A 269 -20.58 -1.88 -1.69
N LEU A 270 -19.75 -2.91 -1.73
CA LEU A 270 -18.52 -3.01 -0.94
C LEU A 270 -17.32 -3.16 -1.85
N ILE A 271 -16.27 -2.37 -1.61
CA ILE A 271 -15.02 -2.40 -2.38
C ILE A 271 -13.88 -2.68 -1.41
N PHE A 272 -13.33 -3.88 -1.45
CA PHE A 272 -12.27 -4.34 -0.56
C PHE A 272 -10.89 -4.20 -1.19
N ASN A 273 -9.87 -3.94 -0.36
CA ASN A 273 -8.47 -4.14 -0.73
C ASN A 273 -7.61 -4.47 0.49
N THR A 274 -6.50 -5.17 0.28
CA THR A 274 -5.39 -5.32 1.24
C THR A 274 -4.14 -5.76 0.48
N GLY A 275 -2.95 -5.47 1.01
CA GLY A 275 -1.72 -5.98 0.41
C GLY A 275 -0.45 -5.33 0.95
N HIS A 276 -0.39 -3.99 1.00
CA HIS A 276 0.89 -3.30 1.28
C HIS A 276 1.51 -3.63 2.64
N TRP A 277 0.69 -3.94 3.65
CA TRP A 277 1.19 -4.26 4.98
C TRP A 277 1.65 -5.72 5.13
N TRP A 278 1.27 -6.61 4.21
CA TRP A 278 1.66 -8.03 4.23
C TRP A 278 3.11 -8.26 3.82
N TRP A 279 3.65 -7.36 2.99
CA TRP A 279 5.06 -7.34 2.54
C TRP A 279 5.80 -6.09 3.05
N ALA A 280 5.54 -5.66 4.30
CA ALA A 280 6.17 -4.47 4.88
C ALA A 280 7.03 -4.80 6.12
N PRO A 281 8.31 -5.19 5.94
CA PRO A 281 9.24 -5.44 7.05
C PRO A 281 9.40 -4.26 8.03
N SER A 282 9.19 -3.02 7.60
CA SER A 282 9.19 -1.88 8.54
C SER A 282 7.97 -1.72 9.40
N LYS A 283 6.88 -2.41 9.05
CA LYS A 283 5.69 -2.49 9.88
C LYS A 283 5.73 -3.74 10.74
N PHE A 284 6.13 -4.85 10.15
CA PHE A 284 6.25 -6.15 10.81
C PHE A 284 7.63 -6.73 10.56
N ASP A 285 8.60 -6.34 11.39
CA ASP A 285 9.96 -6.87 11.30
C ASP A 285 9.93 -8.39 11.52
N PRO A 286 10.41 -9.21 10.57
CA PRO A 286 10.27 -10.66 10.62
C PRO A 286 11.02 -11.32 11.78
N VAL A 287 11.92 -10.60 12.45
CA VAL A 287 12.72 -11.09 13.58
C VAL A 287 12.31 -10.41 14.88
N LYS A 288 12.27 -9.07 14.89
CA LYS A 288 12.07 -8.29 16.13
C LYS A 288 10.61 -8.19 16.52
N SER A 289 9.69 -8.11 15.56
CA SER A 289 8.27 -7.92 15.81
C SER A 289 7.42 -8.55 14.70
N PRO A 290 7.49 -9.88 14.54
CA PRO A 290 6.85 -10.58 13.43
C PRO A 290 5.32 -10.57 13.56
N MET A 291 4.64 -10.92 12.47
CA MET A 291 3.22 -11.27 12.50
C MET A 291 3.07 -12.65 13.13
N LEU A 292 2.20 -12.74 14.14
CA LEU A 292 1.90 -13.95 14.89
C LEU A 292 0.41 -14.23 14.72
N PHE A 293 0.08 -15.33 14.05
CA PHE A 293 -1.29 -15.62 13.64
C PHE A 293 -2.03 -16.42 14.70
N PHE A 294 -3.29 -16.06 14.91
CA PHE A 294 -4.18 -16.71 15.87
C PHE A 294 -5.47 -17.10 15.17
N LYS A 295 -6.05 -18.24 15.55
CA LYS A 295 -7.37 -18.71 15.10
C LYS A 295 -8.15 -19.19 16.32
N LYS A 296 -9.40 -18.74 16.46
CA LYS A 296 -10.26 -19.04 17.63
C LYS A 296 -9.60 -18.74 18.98
N GLY A 297 -8.78 -17.69 19.03
CA GLY A 297 -8.10 -17.26 20.24
C GLY A 297 -6.74 -17.91 20.51
N GLU A 298 -6.40 -19.00 19.82
CA GLU A 298 -5.18 -19.78 20.00
C GLU A 298 -4.13 -19.47 18.93
N PRO A 299 -2.82 -19.52 19.25
CA PRO A 299 -1.77 -19.32 18.26
C PRO A 299 -1.73 -20.45 17.23
N VAL A 300 -1.53 -20.11 15.96
CA VAL A 300 -1.35 -21.08 14.89
C VAL A 300 0.10 -21.58 14.91
N ILE A 301 0.28 -22.89 15.08
CA ILE A 301 1.59 -23.55 15.22
C ILE A 301 1.72 -24.67 14.16
N PRO A 302 2.84 -24.78 13.43
CA PRO A 302 4.00 -23.88 13.46
C PRO A 302 3.64 -22.45 12.99
N PRO A 303 4.39 -21.42 13.45
CA PRO A 303 4.15 -20.03 13.05
C PRO A 303 4.14 -19.88 11.52
N LEU A 304 3.17 -19.14 11.02
CA LEU A 304 2.99 -18.93 9.58
C LEU A 304 3.78 -17.73 9.08
N ARG A 305 4.18 -17.81 7.81
CA ARG A 305 4.68 -16.65 7.08
C ARG A 305 3.53 -15.70 6.69
N PRO A 306 3.81 -14.41 6.42
CA PRO A 306 2.77 -13.45 6.03
C PRO A 306 1.91 -13.85 4.83
N ASP A 307 2.49 -14.53 3.83
CA ASP A 307 1.76 -15.03 2.65
C ASP A 307 0.69 -16.06 3.02
N GLN A 308 1.02 -16.99 3.93
CA GLN A 308 0.09 -18.00 4.41
C GLN A 308 -0.97 -17.39 5.35
N GLY A 309 -0.58 -16.38 6.14
CA GLY A 309 -1.50 -15.60 6.95
C GLY A 309 -2.50 -14.81 6.11
N LEU A 310 -2.06 -14.24 4.98
CA LEU A 310 -2.93 -13.56 4.02
C LEU A 310 -3.96 -14.54 3.45
N ASP A 311 -3.55 -15.73 3.01
CA ASP A 311 -4.46 -16.78 2.53
C ASP A 311 -5.56 -17.08 3.57
N MET A 312 -5.19 -17.28 4.84
CA MET A 312 -6.16 -17.55 5.91
C MET A 312 -7.10 -16.36 6.18
N VAL A 313 -6.58 -15.14 6.19
CA VAL A 313 -7.41 -13.96 6.42
C VAL A 313 -8.40 -13.76 5.29
N LEU A 314 -7.98 -13.92 4.03
CA LEU A 314 -8.88 -13.81 2.89
C LEU A 314 -9.99 -14.86 2.96
N GLU A 315 -9.67 -16.11 3.26
CA GLU A 315 -10.65 -17.20 3.41
C GLU A 315 -11.75 -16.86 4.43
N HIS A 316 -11.35 -16.42 5.64
CA HIS A 316 -12.31 -16.11 6.70
C HIS A 316 -13.05 -14.78 6.44
N MET A 317 -12.38 -13.79 5.84
CA MET A 317 -13.00 -12.52 5.48
C MET A 317 -14.06 -12.70 4.40
N ILE A 318 -13.77 -13.47 3.34
CA ILE A 318 -14.74 -13.80 2.29
C ILE A 318 -15.95 -14.47 2.90
N SER A 319 -15.74 -15.52 3.70
CA SER A 319 -16.83 -16.24 4.39
C SER A 319 -17.65 -15.30 5.29
N TYR A 320 -17.00 -14.43 6.06
CA TYR A 320 -17.66 -13.45 6.93
C TYR A 320 -18.54 -12.47 6.16
N VAL A 321 -18.07 -11.97 5.01
CA VAL A 321 -18.81 -11.03 4.17
C VAL A 321 -19.96 -11.74 3.47
N GLU A 322 -19.78 -12.95 2.94
CA GLU A 322 -20.87 -13.69 2.30
C GLU A 322 -22.01 -14.03 3.25
N GLU A 323 -21.71 -14.31 4.52
CA GLU A 323 -22.71 -14.57 5.55
C GLU A 323 -23.49 -13.31 5.96
N ARG A 324 -22.84 -12.13 5.96
CA ARG A 324 -23.39 -10.90 6.58
C ARG A 324 -23.78 -9.81 5.60
N ALA A 325 -23.36 -9.93 4.34
CA ALA A 325 -23.72 -8.96 3.31
C ALA A 325 -25.24 -8.92 3.14
N ARG A 326 -25.75 -7.74 2.79
CA ARG A 326 -27.17 -7.59 2.45
C ARG A 326 -27.52 -8.49 1.26
N PRO A 327 -28.75 -9.03 1.19
CA PRO A 327 -29.21 -9.69 -0.03
C PRO A 327 -29.04 -8.76 -1.24
N GLY A 328 -28.41 -9.26 -2.31
CA GLY A 328 -28.13 -8.48 -3.52
C GLY A 328 -26.98 -7.49 -3.41
N ALA A 329 -26.22 -7.46 -2.30
CA ALA A 329 -25.07 -6.57 -2.19
C ALA A 329 -23.98 -6.91 -3.22
N VAL A 330 -23.46 -5.89 -3.89
CA VAL A 330 -22.32 -6.01 -4.81
C VAL A 330 -21.04 -6.05 -3.99
N LYS A 331 -20.25 -7.10 -4.17
CA LYS A 331 -19.00 -7.33 -3.44
C LYS A 331 -17.84 -7.32 -4.42
N ILE A 332 -17.00 -6.30 -4.35
CA ILE A 332 -15.86 -6.12 -5.24
C ILE A 332 -14.58 -6.23 -4.41
N PHE A 333 -13.62 -6.99 -4.90
CA PHE A 333 -12.25 -6.94 -4.42
C PHE A 333 -11.37 -6.28 -5.48
N ARG A 334 -10.77 -5.15 -5.14
CA ARG A 334 -9.84 -4.44 -6.02
C ARG A 334 -8.47 -5.09 -5.90
N THR A 335 -7.83 -5.35 -7.04
CA THR A 335 -6.46 -5.86 -7.06
C THR A 335 -5.48 -4.84 -6.48
N GLN A 336 -4.28 -5.33 -6.19
CA GLN A 336 -3.25 -4.59 -5.49
C GLN A 336 -2.76 -3.38 -6.30
N SER A 337 -2.69 -2.22 -5.65
CA SER A 337 -2.06 -1.04 -6.22
C SER A 337 -0.55 -1.26 -6.26
N PRO A 338 0.16 -1.01 -7.37
CA PRO A 338 1.61 -1.07 -7.40
C PRO A 338 2.24 0.12 -6.66
N ARG A 339 3.47 -0.11 -6.20
CA ARG A 339 4.45 0.93 -5.86
C ARG A 339 5.55 0.94 -6.94
N HIS A 340 6.25 2.06 -7.11
CA HIS A 340 7.28 2.20 -8.16
C HIS A 340 8.62 2.64 -7.58
N PHE A 341 9.19 1.85 -6.67
CA PHE A 341 10.53 2.12 -6.18
C PHE A 341 11.58 1.71 -7.20
N GLU A 342 12.53 2.60 -7.46
CA GLU A 342 13.72 2.40 -8.28
C GLU A 342 14.98 2.70 -7.46
N GLY A 343 16.06 1.94 -7.70
CA GLY A 343 17.34 2.11 -6.99
C GLY A 343 17.39 1.48 -5.59
N GLY A 344 16.39 0.66 -5.23
CA GLY A 344 16.25 0.02 -3.92
C GLY A 344 14.80 0.11 -3.44
N ASP A 345 14.46 -0.57 -2.35
CA ASP A 345 13.15 -0.38 -1.69
C ASP A 345 13.14 0.92 -0.86
N TRP A 346 11.98 1.28 -0.30
CA TRP A 346 11.72 2.54 0.43
C TRP A 346 12.67 2.81 1.62
N ASP A 347 13.25 1.77 2.23
CA ASP A 347 14.26 1.86 3.32
C ASP A 347 15.71 1.68 2.86
N GLN A 348 15.92 1.43 1.57
CA GLN A 348 17.23 1.18 0.97
C GLN A 348 17.68 2.34 0.05
N GLY A 349 17.00 3.48 0.11
CA GLY A 349 17.29 4.64 -0.72
C GLY A 349 16.51 4.68 -2.04
N GLY A 350 15.48 3.83 -2.19
CA GLY A 350 14.59 3.83 -3.35
C GLY A 350 13.85 5.15 -3.56
N SER A 351 13.56 5.48 -4.81
CA SER A 351 12.86 6.71 -5.22
C SER A 351 11.90 6.46 -6.40
N CYS A 352 11.09 7.45 -6.76
CA CYS A 352 10.11 7.37 -7.87
C CYS A 352 9.93 8.72 -8.58
N GLN A 353 11.03 9.29 -9.09
CA GLN A 353 11.03 10.63 -9.67
C GLN A 353 10.63 10.68 -11.16
N ARG A 354 9.93 9.65 -11.66
CA ARG A 354 9.44 9.62 -13.04
C ARG A 354 8.38 10.72 -13.26
N ASP A 355 8.34 11.23 -14.49
CA ASP A 355 7.38 12.25 -14.94
C ASP A 355 6.53 11.79 -16.14
N ARG A 356 6.83 10.61 -16.70
CA ARG A 356 6.10 9.95 -17.79
C ARG A 356 5.84 8.48 -17.48
N PRO A 357 4.76 7.89 -18.03
CA PRO A 357 4.53 6.45 -17.96
C PRO A 357 5.74 5.66 -18.47
N ILE A 358 5.95 4.47 -17.89
CA ILE A 358 7.05 3.57 -18.27
C ILE A 358 6.66 2.65 -19.43
N SER A 359 7.64 2.07 -20.11
CA SER A 359 7.40 1.12 -21.21
C SER A 359 6.99 -0.27 -20.67
N ALA A 360 6.47 -1.14 -21.54
CA ALA A 360 6.11 -2.51 -21.15
C ALA A 360 7.34 -3.32 -20.70
N GLU A 361 8.50 -3.07 -21.29
CA GLU A 361 9.77 -3.69 -20.88
C GLU A 361 10.15 -3.25 -19.46
N GLN A 362 10.04 -1.95 -19.16
CA GLN A 362 10.29 -1.41 -17.83
C GLN A 362 9.28 -1.92 -16.78
N VAL A 363 8.02 -2.14 -17.18
CA VAL A 363 7.04 -2.82 -16.33
C VAL A 363 7.54 -4.21 -15.95
N GLU A 364 7.99 -5.01 -16.92
CA GLU A 364 8.50 -6.35 -16.61
C GLU A 364 9.82 -6.32 -15.82
N GLU A 365 10.68 -5.33 -16.01
CA GLU A 365 11.87 -5.14 -15.17
C GLU A 365 11.52 -4.90 -13.70
N LEU A 366 10.50 -4.06 -13.42
CA LEU A 366 10.15 -3.67 -12.06
C LEU A 366 9.23 -4.66 -11.35
N PHE A 367 8.36 -5.37 -12.07
CA PHE A 367 7.26 -6.13 -11.49
C PHE A 367 7.31 -7.65 -11.74
N SER A 368 8.18 -8.15 -12.62
CA SER A 368 8.23 -9.57 -12.95
C SER A 368 8.57 -10.44 -11.74
N VAL A 369 7.72 -11.45 -11.50
CA VAL A 369 7.98 -12.51 -10.51
C VAL A 369 9.19 -13.35 -10.90
N LYS A 370 9.36 -13.63 -12.20
CA LYS A 370 10.48 -14.45 -12.70
C LYS A 370 11.83 -13.78 -12.49
N ASN A 371 11.86 -12.46 -12.57
CA ASN A 371 13.10 -11.67 -12.45
C ASN A 371 13.30 -11.11 -11.04
N ASN A 372 12.39 -11.41 -10.10
CA ASN A 372 12.38 -10.82 -8.76
C ASN A 372 12.51 -9.29 -8.80
N GLY A 373 11.66 -8.64 -9.61
CA GLY A 373 11.65 -7.19 -9.77
C GLY A 373 11.47 -6.45 -8.43
N THR A 374 11.97 -5.23 -8.33
CA THR A 374 11.96 -4.46 -7.06
C THR A 374 10.56 -4.28 -6.47
N ASN A 375 9.52 -4.25 -7.30
CA ASN A 375 8.13 -4.02 -6.91
C ASN A 375 7.25 -5.28 -7.12
N VAL A 376 7.86 -6.47 -7.15
CA VAL A 376 7.22 -7.76 -7.42
C VAL A 376 6.05 -8.10 -6.49
N GLU A 377 6.01 -7.52 -5.28
CA GLU A 377 4.99 -7.86 -4.29
C GLU A 377 3.57 -7.58 -4.76
N VAL A 378 3.37 -6.62 -5.67
CA VAL A 378 2.05 -6.34 -6.24
C VAL A 378 1.47 -7.56 -6.96
N ARG A 379 2.29 -8.30 -7.72
CA ARG A 379 1.87 -9.48 -8.48
C ARG A 379 1.71 -10.68 -7.55
N LEU A 380 2.60 -10.86 -6.58
CA LEU A 380 2.49 -11.92 -5.57
C LEU A 380 1.22 -11.78 -4.73
N VAL A 381 0.91 -10.59 -4.23
CA VAL A 381 -0.34 -10.34 -3.50
C VAL A 381 -1.54 -10.72 -4.37
N ASN A 382 -1.55 -10.33 -5.65
CA ASN A 382 -2.64 -10.66 -6.55
C ASN A 382 -2.79 -12.16 -6.81
N GLU A 383 -1.71 -12.95 -6.83
CA GLU A 383 -1.80 -14.41 -6.93
C GLU A 383 -2.61 -15.00 -5.75
N HIS A 384 -2.34 -14.53 -4.53
CA HIS A 384 -3.11 -14.91 -3.33
C HIS A 384 -4.57 -14.44 -3.41
N LEU A 385 -4.80 -13.19 -3.83
CA LEU A 385 -6.16 -12.63 -3.98
C LEU A 385 -7.00 -13.44 -4.98
N VAL A 386 -6.49 -13.66 -6.20
CA VAL A 386 -7.22 -14.39 -7.25
C VAL A 386 -7.49 -15.83 -6.84
N LYS A 387 -6.53 -16.47 -6.18
CA LYS A 387 -6.70 -17.82 -5.63
C LYS A 387 -7.82 -17.87 -4.60
N ALA A 388 -7.84 -16.94 -3.64
CA ALA A 388 -8.83 -16.92 -2.57
C ALA A 388 -10.24 -16.57 -3.07
N LEU A 389 -10.35 -15.68 -4.06
CA LEU A 389 -11.63 -15.23 -4.59
C LEU A 389 -12.26 -16.22 -5.58
N LYS A 390 -11.51 -17.22 -6.04
CA LYS A 390 -12.00 -18.22 -7.00
C LYS A 390 -13.21 -18.97 -6.44
N GLY A 391 -14.35 -18.83 -7.10
CA GLY A 391 -15.60 -19.47 -6.70
C GLY A 391 -16.37 -18.75 -5.59
N SER A 392 -15.85 -17.63 -5.09
CA SER A 392 -16.60 -16.74 -4.20
C SER A 392 -17.59 -15.88 -5.01
N GLY A 393 -18.54 -15.26 -4.32
CA GLY A 393 -19.45 -14.27 -4.90
C GLY A 393 -18.86 -12.86 -4.97
N PHE A 394 -17.53 -12.70 -5.03
CA PHE A 394 -16.87 -11.42 -5.21
C PHE A 394 -16.45 -11.23 -6.67
N ASP A 395 -16.66 -10.03 -7.19
CA ASP A 395 -16.09 -9.60 -8.45
C ASP A 395 -14.69 -9.00 -8.25
N ILE A 396 -13.80 -9.18 -9.23
CA ILE A 396 -12.45 -8.62 -9.20
C ILE A 396 -12.40 -7.34 -10.03
N LEU A 397 -12.11 -6.22 -9.38
CA LEU A 397 -11.78 -4.96 -10.06
C LEU A 397 -10.26 -4.91 -10.30
N ASN A 398 -9.83 -5.32 -11.50
CA ASN A 398 -8.42 -5.36 -11.86
C ASN A 398 -7.90 -3.97 -12.24
N ILE A 399 -7.11 -3.37 -11.35
CA ILE A 399 -6.45 -2.07 -11.55
C ILE A 399 -4.93 -2.19 -11.66
N THR A 400 -4.38 -3.39 -11.44
CA THR A 400 -2.93 -3.53 -11.21
C THR A 400 -2.15 -3.22 -12.47
N HIS A 401 -2.42 -3.91 -13.57
CA HIS A 401 -1.57 -3.85 -14.75
C HIS A 401 -1.54 -2.44 -15.38
N LEU A 402 -2.69 -1.78 -15.55
CA LEU A 402 -2.72 -0.39 -16.00
C LEU A 402 -1.95 0.55 -15.05
N SER A 403 -1.91 0.24 -13.75
CA SER A 403 -1.22 1.07 -12.78
C SER A 403 0.29 0.85 -12.77
N GLU A 404 0.78 -0.32 -13.19
CA GLU A 404 2.22 -0.62 -13.32
C GLU A 404 2.90 0.29 -14.36
N PHE A 405 2.16 0.84 -15.31
CA PHE A 405 2.72 1.80 -16.27
C PHE A 405 2.90 3.21 -15.70
N ARG A 406 2.25 3.54 -14.57
CA ARG A 406 2.04 4.92 -14.13
C ARG A 406 3.03 5.38 -13.06
N ALA A 407 4.29 5.01 -13.18
CA ALA A 407 5.36 5.48 -12.30
C ALA A 407 5.40 7.02 -12.14
N ASP A 408 4.90 7.77 -13.14
CA ASP A 408 4.79 9.23 -13.16
C ASP A 408 3.79 9.84 -12.17
N ALA A 409 2.81 9.04 -11.72
CA ALA A 409 1.62 9.52 -11.02
C ALA A 409 1.73 9.45 -9.49
N HIS A 410 2.88 9.06 -8.96
CA HIS A 410 3.16 9.10 -7.53
C HIS A 410 3.50 10.52 -7.06
N PRO A 411 3.15 10.92 -5.83
CA PRO A 411 3.58 12.20 -5.27
C PRO A 411 5.09 12.35 -5.19
N ALA A 412 5.82 11.25 -4.99
CA ALA A 412 7.26 11.26 -4.80
C ALA A 412 7.64 12.29 -3.71
N SER A 413 8.55 13.21 -4.01
CA SER A 413 9.00 14.27 -3.10
C SER A 413 7.96 15.40 -2.90
N ALA A 414 7.02 15.58 -3.83
CA ALA A 414 5.98 16.61 -3.75
C ALA A 414 4.97 16.36 -2.61
N GLY A 415 4.95 15.14 -2.06
CA GLY A 415 4.17 14.80 -0.87
C GLY A 415 4.61 15.51 0.41
N GLY A 416 5.77 16.19 0.41
CA GLY A 416 6.27 16.97 1.54
C GLY A 416 6.80 16.14 2.71
N LYS A 417 7.12 14.87 2.45
CA LYS A 417 7.80 13.96 3.40
C LYS A 417 9.31 14.02 3.20
N LYS A 418 10.07 13.51 4.17
CA LYS A 418 11.54 13.38 4.07
C LYS A 418 11.99 12.34 3.05
N HIS A 419 11.11 11.41 2.70
CA HIS A 419 11.32 10.35 1.71
C HIS A 419 10.20 10.37 0.69
N ASP A 420 10.47 9.84 -0.50
CA ASP A 420 9.50 9.78 -1.58
C ASP A 420 8.29 8.92 -1.22
N ASP A 421 7.10 9.41 -1.54
CA ASP A 421 5.88 8.60 -1.50
C ASP A 421 5.67 7.93 -2.86
N CYS A 422 6.19 6.71 -3.00
CA CYS A 422 6.07 5.89 -4.22
C CYS A 422 4.99 4.83 -4.13
N MET A 423 4.06 4.99 -3.18
CA MET A 423 2.99 4.04 -2.90
C MET A 423 1.62 4.67 -3.17
N HIS A 424 1.37 5.88 -2.66
CA HIS A 424 0.12 6.59 -2.91
C HIS A 424 0.12 7.32 -4.24
N TRP A 425 -1.04 7.84 -4.64
CA TRP A 425 -1.23 8.47 -5.94
C TRP A 425 -1.61 9.95 -5.82
N CYS A 426 -1.09 10.73 -6.76
CA CYS A 426 -1.52 12.10 -6.96
C CYS A 426 -3.01 12.19 -7.29
N LEU A 427 -3.67 13.24 -6.79
CA LEU A 427 -5.05 13.60 -7.13
C LEU A 427 -5.11 15.01 -7.71
N PRO A 428 -5.86 15.24 -8.81
CA PRO A 428 -6.46 14.24 -9.71
C PRO A 428 -5.40 13.39 -10.44
N GLY A 429 -5.78 12.19 -10.91
CA GLY A 429 -4.84 11.23 -11.49
C GLY A 429 -5.40 9.82 -11.66
N ILE A 430 -4.55 8.81 -11.49
CA ILE A 430 -4.86 7.42 -11.83
C ILE A 430 -6.06 6.83 -11.07
N THR A 431 -6.28 7.23 -9.82
CA THR A 431 -7.43 6.76 -9.03
C THR A 431 -8.76 7.21 -9.65
N ASP A 432 -8.77 8.27 -10.46
CA ASP A 432 -9.95 8.67 -11.23
C ASP A 432 -10.27 7.63 -12.30
N THR A 433 -9.24 7.03 -12.91
CA THR A 433 -9.38 5.91 -13.86
C THR A 433 -9.80 4.62 -13.16
N TRP A 434 -9.37 4.38 -11.92
CA TRP A 434 -9.90 3.27 -11.13
C TRP A 434 -11.40 3.43 -10.86
N ASN A 435 -11.85 4.66 -10.61
CA ASN A 435 -13.28 4.94 -10.47
C ASN A 435 -14.03 4.82 -11.81
N ASP A 436 -13.42 5.17 -12.94
CA ASP A 436 -13.99 4.90 -14.27
C ASP A 436 -14.22 3.40 -14.48
N LEU A 437 -13.23 2.57 -14.15
CA LEU A 437 -13.36 1.10 -14.20
C LEU A 437 -14.42 0.57 -13.24
N PHE A 438 -14.47 1.11 -12.03
CA PHE A 438 -15.46 0.72 -11.03
C PHE A 438 -16.89 0.99 -11.53
N VAL A 439 -17.15 2.18 -12.07
CA VAL A 439 -18.48 2.51 -12.59
C VAL A 439 -18.83 1.60 -13.77
N GLU A 440 -17.88 1.36 -14.67
CA GLU A 440 -18.18 0.50 -15.82
C GLU A 440 -18.37 -0.97 -15.44
N HIS A 441 -17.65 -1.41 -14.42
CA HIS A 441 -17.86 -2.72 -13.82
C HIS A 441 -19.28 -2.84 -13.22
N LEU A 442 -19.75 -1.83 -12.49
CA LEU A 442 -21.12 -1.83 -11.95
C LEU A 442 -22.19 -1.84 -13.06
N ASN A 443 -21.97 -1.10 -14.15
CA ASN A 443 -22.87 -1.14 -15.31
C ASN A 443 -22.95 -2.55 -15.90
N SER A 444 -21.80 -3.24 -16.00
CA SER A 444 -21.76 -4.62 -16.48
C SER A 444 -22.53 -5.60 -15.57
N ILE A 445 -22.54 -5.38 -14.25
CA ILE A 445 -23.30 -6.20 -13.29
C ILE A 445 -24.80 -5.94 -13.46
N LYS A 446 -25.21 -4.67 -13.58
CA LYS A 446 -26.62 -4.29 -13.81
C LYS A 446 -27.21 -4.95 -15.07
N HIS A 447 -26.40 -5.16 -16.11
CA HIS A 447 -26.84 -5.82 -17.34
C HIS A 447 -26.93 -7.36 -17.25
N ARG A 448 -26.29 -7.98 -16.24
CA ARG A 448 -26.31 -9.44 -16.01
C ARG A 448 -27.38 -9.88 -15.00
N SER A 449 -27.86 -8.94 -14.19
CA SER A 449 -28.87 -9.12 -13.15
C SER A 449 -30.26 -8.92 -13.74
#